data_AF-A0AAN1HP06-F1
#
_entry.id   AF-A0AAN1HP06-F1
#
_cell.length_a   1.000
_cell.length_b   1.000
_cell.length_c   1.000
_cell.angle_alpha   90.00
_cell.angle_beta   90.00
_cell.angle_gamma   90.00
#
_symmetry.space_group_name_H-M   'P 1'
#
loop_
_entity.id
_entity.type
_entity.pdbx_description
1 polymer ?
#
loop_
_entity_poly.entity_id
_entity_poly.type
_entity_poly.pdbx_seq_one_letter_code
_entity_poly.pdbx_strand_id
1 'polypeptide(L)'
;MAWQENGLVFPSRIGTPYEPDNLRRSWDPVRKRLGLDLRFRDLRHTCITLLLDLGVPVHIVQQIAGHSDHGVTMQVYAYASLDEQRKALGRLEDRLG
;
A
#
# COMPACT_ATOMS: atom_id res chain seq x y z
N MET A 1 -33.00 -13.06 6.53
CA MET A 1 -32.64 -12.57 5.19
C MET A 1 -32.00 -13.70 4.42
N ALA A 2 -32.31 -13.85 3.13
CA ALA A 2 -31.74 -14.88 2.26
C ALA A 2 -30.43 -14.38 1.61
N TRP A 3 -29.56 -15.32 1.22
CA TRP A 3 -28.32 -15.05 0.48
C TRP A 3 -28.61 -14.46 -0.91
N GLN A 4 -27.76 -13.51 -1.35
CA GLN A 4 -27.82 -12.88 -2.68
C GLN A 4 -26.53 -13.17 -3.47
N GLU A 5 -26.64 -13.89 -4.57
CA GLU A 5 -25.48 -14.20 -5.41
C GLU A 5 -25.13 -13.03 -6.33
N ASN A 6 -24.10 -12.27 -5.96
CA ASN A 6 -23.64 -11.08 -6.70
C ASN A 6 -22.27 -11.26 -7.35
N GLY A 7 -21.66 -12.45 -7.30
CA GLY A 7 -20.33 -12.70 -7.86
C GLY A 7 -19.20 -11.91 -7.17
N LEU A 8 -19.42 -11.51 -5.92
CA LEU A 8 -18.44 -10.74 -5.14
C LEU A 8 -17.41 -11.68 -4.50
N VAL A 9 -16.13 -11.31 -4.56
CA VAL A 9 -15.05 -12.05 -3.86
C VAL A 9 -15.13 -11.84 -2.34
N PHE A 10 -15.55 -10.65 -1.90
CA PHE A 10 -15.72 -10.30 -0.49
C PHE A 10 -17.16 -9.82 -0.22
N PRO A 11 -18.13 -10.74 -0.19
CA PRO A 11 -19.51 -10.41 0.14
C PRO A 11 -19.72 -10.25 1.65
N SER A 12 -20.78 -9.55 2.04
CA SER A 12 -21.34 -9.60 3.38
C SER A 12 -21.95 -10.99 3.66
N ARG A 13 -22.40 -11.23 4.90
CA ARG A 13 -23.06 -12.49 5.29
C ARG A 13 -24.32 -12.83 4.49
N ILE A 14 -24.90 -11.87 3.78
CA ILE A 14 -26.10 -12.04 2.95
C ILE A 14 -25.81 -11.83 1.46
N GLY A 15 -24.54 -11.75 1.05
CA GLY A 15 -24.15 -11.65 -0.35
C GLY A 15 -24.09 -10.22 -0.90
N THR A 16 -24.37 -9.19 -0.08
CA THR A 16 -24.29 -7.78 -0.49
C THR A 16 -22.85 -7.24 -0.47
N PRO A 17 -22.56 -6.10 -1.13
CA PRO A 17 -21.27 -5.44 -1.02
C PRO A 17 -20.86 -5.20 0.43
N TYR A 18 -19.57 -5.42 0.71
CA TYR A 18 -19.02 -5.20 2.04
C TYR A 18 -18.96 -3.70 2.35
N GLU A 19 -19.60 -3.28 3.43
CA GLU A 19 -19.60 -1.88 3.85
C GLU A 19 -18.22 -1.48 4.41
N PRO A 20 -17.60 -0.38 3.93
CA PRO A 20 -16.25 0.02 4.35
C PRO A 20 -16.09 0.20 5.87
N ASP A 21 -17.14 0.67 6.56
CA ASP A 21 -17.11 0.86 8.01
C ASP A 21 -17.03 -0.47 8.77
N ASN A 22 -17.54 -1.56 8.21
CA ASN A 22 -17.40 -2.89 8.82
C ASN A 22 -15.95 -3.36 8.83
N LEU A 23 -15.15 -2.93 7.84
CA LEU A 23 -13.71 -3.22 7.83
C LEU A 23 -13.02 -2.50 8.98
N ARG A 24 -13.33 -1.21 9.19
CA ARG A 24 -12.80 -0.44 10.33
C ARG A 24 -13.19 -1.05 11.68
N ARG A 25 -14.46 -1.44 11.82
CA ARG A 25 -14.97 -2.11 13.04
C ARG A 25 -14.29 -3.45 13.31
N SER A 26 -13.91 -4.19 12.27
CA SER A 26 -13.15 -5.44 12.41
C SER A 26 -11.66 -5.20 12.71
N TRP A 27 -11.09 -4.10 12.22
CA TRP A 27 -9.68 -3.74 12.41
C TRP A 27 -9.37 -3.23 13.81
N ASP A 28 -10.24 -2.38 14.37
CA ASP A 28 -10.00 -1.74 15.68
C ASP A 28 -9.74 -2.73 16.83
N PRO A 29 -10.48 -3.84 16.99
CA PRO A 29 -10.18 -4.85 18.00
C PRO A 29 -8.82 -5.52 17.80
N VAL A 30 -8.44 -5.80 16.54
CA VAL A 30 -7.19 -6.48 16.19
C VAL A 30 -6.00 -5.59 16.55
N ARG A 31 -6.00 -4.32 16.12
CA ARG A 31 -4.90 -3.40 16.43
C ARG A 31 -4.78 -3.15 17.93
N LYS A 32 -5.90 -3.03 18.66
CA LYS A 32 -5.90 -2.86 20.13
C LYS A 32 -5.32 -4.06 20.84
N ARG A 33 -5.68 -5.28 20.43
CA ARG A 33 -5.14 -6.53 21.01
C ARG A 33 -3.63 -6.65 20.81
N LEU A 34 -3.12 -6.14 19.70
CA LEU A 34 -1.70 -6.17 19.36
C LEU A 34 -0.92 -4.95 19.86
N GLY A 35 -1.58 -3.97 20.49
CA GLY A 35 -0.94 -2.72 20.92
C GLY A 35 -0.46 -1.83 19.75
N LEU A 36 -1.05 -1.98 18.57
CA LEU A 36 -0.66 -1.26 17.37
C LEU A 36 -1.48 0.02 17.21
N ASP A 37 -0.80 1.15 17.03
CA ASP A 37 -1.43 2.43 16.70
C ASP A 37 -1.29 2.74 15.20
N LEU A 38 -1.99 1.96 14.38
CA LEU A 38 -2.06 2.18 12.94
C LEU A 38 -3.46 1.92 12.37
N ARG A 39 -3.82 2.68 11.34
CA ARG A 39 -5.08 2.57 10.61
C ARG A 39 -4.93 1.51 9.52
N PHE A 40 -6.06 0.94 9.08
CA PHE A 40 -6.03 -0.10 8.05
C PHE A 40 -5.33 0.36 6.74
N ARG A 41 -5.47 1.64 6.36
CA ARG A 41 -4.78 2.19 5.18
C ARG A 41 -3.26 2.27 5.33
N ASP A 42 -2.75 2.31 6.57
CA ASP A 42 -1.32 2.39 6.82
C ASP A 42 -0.63 1.07 6.40
N LEU A 43 -1.36 -0.06 6.32
CA LEU A 43 -0.87 -1.30 5.71
C LEU A 43 -0.50 -1.13 4.23
N ARG A 44 -1.29 -0.36 3.47
CA ARG A 44 -0.97 -0.02 2.07
C ARG A 44 0.29 0.85 2.03
N HIS A 45 0.44 1.80 2.95
CA HIS A 45 1.66 2.62 3.04
C HIS A 45 2.88 1.75 3.33
N THR A 46 2.80 0.81 4.28
CA THR A 46 3.89 -0.14 4.56
C THR A 46 4.26 -0.96 3.33
N CYS A 47 3.27 -1.47 2.57
CA CYS A 47 3.54 -2.20 1.33
C CYS A 47 4.30 -1.34 0.30
N ILE A 48 3.89 -0.09 0.10
CA ILE A 48 4.57 0.85 -0.80
C ILE A 48 6.01 1.10 -0.35
N THR A 49 6.22 1.40 0.94
CA THR A 49 7.56 1.61 1.50
C THR A 49 8.45 0.39 1.30
N LEU A 50 7.96 -0.82 1.60
CA LEU A 50 8.73 -2.06 1.43
C LEU A 50 9.10 -2.30 -0.04
N LEU A 51 8.20 -2.04 -0.98
CA LEU A 51 8.51 -2.17 -2.41
C LEU A 51 9.60 -1.19 -2.85
N LEU A 52 9.55 0.05 -2.34
CA LEU A 52 10.58 1.05 -2.63
C LEU A 52 11.93 0.70 -1.98
N ASP A 53 11.92 0.21 -0.74
CA ASP A 53 13.14 -0.25 -0.05
C ASP A 53 13.80 -1.42 -0.77
N LEU A 54 13.02 -2.27 -1.46
CA LEU A 54 13.51 -3.34 -2.32
C LEU A 54 14.03 -2.85 -3.69
N GLY A 55 14.01 -1.54 -3.96
CA GLY A 55 14.46 -0.95 -5.22
C GLY A 55 13.51 -1.24 -6.39
N VAL A 56 12.23 -1.49 -6.11
CA VAL A 56 11.23 -1.61 -7.18
C VAL A 56 11.01 -0.23 -7.79
N PRO A 57 11.13 -0.09 -9.13
CA PRO A 57 10.94 1.20 -9.77
C PRO A 57 9.58 1.82 -9.46
N VAL A 58 9.59 3.13 -9.19
CA VAL A 58 8.41 3.89 -8.77
C VAL A 58 7.17 3.65 -9.63
N HIS A 59 7.33 3.60 -10.96
CA HIS A 59 6.20 3.37 -11.88
C HIS A 59 5.56 1.99 -11.72
N ILE A 60 6.34 0.95 -11.35
CA ILE A 60 5.84 -0.39 -11.05
C ILE A 60 5.11 -0.39 -9.71
N VAL A 61 5.67 0.27 -8.69
CA VAL A 61 4.99 0.42 -7.38
C VAL A 61 3.65 1.13 -7.53
N GLN A 62 3.55 2.14 -8.39
CA GLN A 62 2.28 2.82 -8.69
C GLN A 62 1.25 1.90 -9.35
N GLN A 63 1.69 1.05 -10.29
CA GLN A 63 0.81 0.05 -10.91
C GLN A 63 0.30 -0.97 -9.89
N ILE A 64 1.15 -1.40 -8.95
CA ILE A 64 0.79 -2.33 -7.87
C ILE A 64 -0.18 -1.67 -6.87
N ALA A 65 0.09 -0.43 -6.46
CA ALA A 65 -0.70 0.28 -5.45
C ALA A 65 -2.09 0.71 -5.96
N GLY A 66 -2.22 0.90 -7.28
CA GLY A 66 -3.40 1.42 -7.96
C GLY A 66 -3.38 2.95 -8.05
N HIS A 67 -3.76 3.48 -9.22
CA HIS A 67 -3.64 4.90 -9.63
C HIS A 67 -4.39 5.94 -8.78
N SER A 68 -5.19 5.54 -7.79
CA SER A 68 -6.14 6.41 -7.07
C SER A 68 -5.59 7.09 -5.81
N ASP A 69 -4.33 6.85 -5.40
CA ASP A 69 -3.76 7.41 -4.17
C ASP A 69 -2.79 8.56 -4.49
N HIS A 70 -3.32 9.73 -4.88
CA HIS A 70 -2.50 10.87 -5.31
C HIS A 70 -1.77 11.60 -4.15
N GLY A 71 -2.16 11.37 -2.89
CA GLY A 71 -1.75 12.23 -1.76
C GLY A 71 -0.50 11.78 -1.00
N VAL A 72 -0.33 10.48 -0.75
CA VAL A 72 0.80 9.95 0.05
C VAL A 72 1.97 9.47 -0.81
N THR A 73 1.65 9.18 -2.07
CA THR A 73 2.53 8.93 -3.20
C THR A 73 3.74 9.88 -3.19
N MET A 74 3.54 11.19 -3.36
CA MET A 74 4.66 12.10 -3.69
C MET A 74 5.79 12.19 -2.65
N GLN A 75 5.50 12.16 -1.34
CA GLN A 75 6.51 12.36 -0.31
C GLN A 75 7.43 11.15 -0.13
N VAL A 76 6.87 9.94 -0.12
CA VAL A 76 7.66 8.70 -0.02
C VAL A 76 8.43 8.47 -1.33
N TYR A 77 7.84 8.79 -2.49
CA TYR A 77 8.52 8.71 -3.78
C TYR A 77 9.71 9.67 -3.90
N ALA A 78 9.62 10.88 -3.32
CA ALA A 78 10.72 11.84 -3.38
C ALA A 78 11.99 11.29 -2.70
N TYR A 79 11.85 10.66 -1.53
CA TYR A 79 13.00 10.09 -0.81
C TYR A 79 13.59 8.85 -1.50
N ALA A 80 12.75 7.91 -1.96
CA ALA A 80 13.22 6.70 -2.63
C ALA A 80 13.92 7.01 -3.97
N SER A 81 13.36 7.94 -4.76
CA SER A 81 13.96 8.37 -6.03
C SER A 81 15.32 9.04 -5.83
N LEU A 82 15.50 9.85 -4.78
CA LEU A 82 16.78 10.49 -4.48
C LEU A 82 17.88 9.47 -4.14
N ASP A 83 17.54 8.39 -3.43
CA ASP A 83 18.50 7.34 -3.07
C ASP A 83 18.89 6.49 -4.30
N GLU A 84 17.92 6.15 -5.16
CA GLU A 84 18.19 5.49 -6.44
C GLU A 84 19.05 6.35 -7.37
N GLN A 85 18.77 7.66 -7.46
CA GLN A 85 19.57 8.59 -8.25
C GLN A 85 21.02 8.65 -7.77
N ARG A 86 21.25 8.72 -6.44
CA ARG A 86 22.62 8.67 -5.88
C ARG A 86 23.34 7.37 -6.21
N LYS A 87 22.66 6.22 -6.05
CA LYS A 87 23.24 4.90 -6.39
C LYS A 87 23.57 4.80 -7.87
N ALA A 88 22.71 5.32 -8.75
CA ALA A 88 22.96 5.34 -10.19
C ALA A 88 24.16 6.23 -10.55
N LEU A 89 24.29 7.40 -9.92
CA LEU A 89 25.43 8.29 -10.12
C LEU A 89 26.74 7.67 -9.64
N GLY A 90 26.75 7.01 -8.48
CA GLY A 90 27.94 6.32 -7.97
C GLY A 90 28.41 5.19 -8.90
N ARG A 91 27.49 4.40 -9.46
CA ARG A 91 27.83 3.37 -10.47
C ARG A 91 28.40 3.96 -11.75
N LEU A 92 27.98 5.16 -12.13
CA LEU A 92 28.52 5.87 -13.29
C LEU A 92 29.94 6.38 -13.00
N GLU A 93 30.18 6.91 -11.80
CA GLU A 93 31.50 7.36 -11.34
C GLU A 93 32.50 6.19 -11.31
N ASP A 94 32.12 5.04 -10.74
CA ASP A 94 32.93 3.81 -10.72
C ASP A 94 33.29 3.27 -12.11
N ARG A 95 32.52 3.64 -13.14
CA ARG A 95 32.73 3.21 -14.53
C ARG A 95 33.57 4.18 -15.35
N LEU A 96 33.69 5.42 -14.88
CA LEU A 96 34.40 6.50 -15.56
C LEU A 96 35.76 6.82 -14.90
N GLY A 97 35.99 6.37 -13.66
CA GLY A 97 37.32 6.26 -13.05
C GLY A 97 38.05 4.99 -13.44
#